data_AF-A0A8S9V8B4-F1
#
_entry.id   AF-A0A8S9V8B4-F1
#
_cell.length_a   1.000
_cell.length_b   1.000
_cell.length_c   1.000
_cell.angle_alpha   90.00
_cell.angle_beta   90.00
_cell.angle_gamma   90.00
#
_symmetry.space_group_name_H-M   'P 1'
#
loop_
_entity.id
_entity.type
_entity.pdbx_description
1 polymer ?
#
loop_
_entity_poly.entity_id
_entity_poly.type
_entity_poly.pdbx_seq_one_letter_code
_entity_poly.pdbx_strand_id
1 'polypeptide(L)'
;MKSHCRSYGEDYKLATQGVKESFNLNLLSAFCSLLLYKNVADVTDDLFIAEVTILFGKVKNDDLPYIKALFVKELQMDLRETDVDARVLSYFQRYAEIALEHGLDEVFFWR
;
A
#
# COMPACT_ATOMS: atom_id res chain seq x y z
N MET A 1 -9.88 -18.56 -10.72
CA MET A 1 -9.23 -19.21 -11.88
C MET A 1 -9.51 -20.71 -11.96
N LYS A 2 -9.12 -21.56 -10.99
CA LYS A 2 -9.38 -23.01 -11.03
C LYS A 2 -10.85 -23.40 -11.31
N SER A 3 -11.80 -22.71 -10.67
CA SER A 3 -13.24 -22.91 -10.91
C SER A 3 -13.66 -22.53 -12.34
N HIS A 4 -13.12 -21.42 -12.86
CA HIS A 4 -13.37 -20.97 -14.23
C HIS A 4 -12.88 -21.99 -15.26
N CYS A 5 -11.62 -22.43 -15.16
CA CYS A 5 -11.06 -23.40 -16.10
C CYS A 5 -11.85 -24.71 -16.11
N ARG A 6 -12.33 -25.17 -14.93
CA ARG A 6 -13.21 -26.34 -14.82
C ARG A 6 -14.56 -26.16 -15.51
N SER A 7 -15.14 -24.96 -15.45
CA SER A 7 -16.44 -24.64 -16.08
C SER A 7 -16.35 -24.53 -17.60
N TYR A 8 -15.22 -24.08 -18.14
CA TYR A 8 -15.03 -23.86 -19.58
C TYR A 8 -14.18 -24.94 -20.28
N GLY A 9 -13.71 -25.95 -19.53
CA GLY A 9 -12.87 -27.02 -20.06
C GLY A 9 -11.45 -26.56 -20.44
N GLU A 10 -11.00 -25.42 -19.90
CA GLU A 10 -9.65 -24.89 -20.13
C GLU A 10 -8.63 -25.68 -19.30
N ASP A 11 -7.45 -25.92 -19.86
CA ASP A 11 -6.32 -26.47 -19.09
C ASP A 11 -5.77 -25.39 -18.16
N TYR A 12 -5.92 -25.61 -16.86
CA TYR A 12 -5.44 -24.70 -15.83
C TYR A 12 -3.95 -24.38 -15.97
N LYS A 13 -3.11 -25.36 -16.33
CA LYS A 13 -1.66 -25.14 -16.48
C LYS A 13 -1.33 -24.24 -17.66
N LEU A 14 -2.13 -24.27 -18.72
CA LEU A 14 -1.98 -23.38 -19.87
C LEU A 14 -2.61 -22.01 -19.63
N ALA A 15 -3.63 -21.93 -18.78
CA ALA A 15 -4.35 -20.70 -18.44
C ALA A 15 -3.70 -19.89 -17.31
N THR A 16 -2.64 -20.39 -16.68
CA THR A 16 -1.94 -19.70 -15.58
C THR A 16 -0.45 -19.65 -15.79
N GLN A 17 0.17 -18.56 -15.35
CA GLN A 17 1.63 -18.39 -15.27
C GLN A 17 2.08 -18.32 -13.81
N GLY A 18 3.36 -18.59 -13.57
CA GLY A 18 3.95 -18.48 -12.25
C GLY A 18 3.93 -17.03 -11.74
N VAL A 19 3.84 -16.85 -10.42
CA VAL A 19 3.80 -15.49 -9.85
C VAL A 19 5.10 -14.77 -10.12
N LYS A 20 6.26 -15.44 -9.99
CA LYS A 20 7.55 -14.86 -10.35
C LYS A 20 7.62 -14.37 -11.81
N GLU A 21 6.92 -15.05 -12.73
CA GLU A 21 6.91 -14.71 -14.16
C GLU A 21 6.08 -13.45 -14.45
N SER A 22 5.19 -13.06 -13.53
CA SER A 22 4.41 -11.83 -13.61
C SER A 22 5.16 -10.57 -13.16
N PHE A 23 6.37 -10.71 -12.60
CA PHE A 23 7.17 -9.60 -12.07
C PHE A 23 8.23 -9.12 -13.07
N ASN A 24 8.59 -7.84 -12.96
CA ASN A 24 9.78 -7.33 -13.63
C ASN A 24 11.02 -8.11 -13.14
N LEU A 25 11.82 -8.61 -14.08
CA LEU A 25 12.98 -9.47 -13.79
C LEU A 25 14.02 -8.79 -12.90
N ASN A 26 14.33 -7.51 -13.14
CA ASN A 26 15.30 -6.77 -12.34
C ASN A 26 14.78 -6.56 -10.92
N LEU A 27 13.49 -6.25 -10.78
CA LEU A 27 12.85 -6.10 -9.47
C LEU A 27 12.82 -7.42 -8.70
N LEU A 28 12.42 -8.52 -9.35
CA LEU A 28 12.42 -9.85 -8.75
C LEU A 28 13.82 -10.27 -8.31
N SER A 29 14.83 -10.07 -9.17
CA SER A 29 16.23 -10.38 -8.85
C SER A 29 16.73 -9.56 -7.65
N ALA A 30 16.43 -8.27 -7.61
CA ALA A 30 16.81 -7.40 -6.50
C ALA A 30 16.12 -7.83 -5.20
N PHE A 31 14.82 -8.14 -5.24
CA PHE A 31 14.07 -8.63 -4.09
C PHE A 31 14.68 -9.92 -3.52
N CYS A 32 14.87 -10.93 -4.37
CA CYS A 32 15.43 -12.21 -3.95
C CYS A 32 16.85 -12.06 -3.39
N SER A 33 17.69 -11.23 -4.01
CA SER A 33 19.09 -11.07 -3.60
C SER A 33 19.24 -10.25 -2.32
N LEU A 34 18.50 -9.14 -2.20
CA LEU A 34 18.69 -8.17 -1.12
C LEU A 34 17.84 -8.49 0.11
N LEU A 35 16.64 -9.03 -0.08
CA LEU A 35 15.72 -9.27 1.02
C LEU A 35 15.71 -10.73 1.46
N LEU A 36 15.77 -11.67 0.51
CA LEU A 36 15.74 -13.10 0.81
C LEU A 36 17.11 -13.75 0.90
N TYR A 37 18.16 -13.06 0.44
CA TYR A 37 19.52 -13.59 0.32
C TYR A 37 19.58 -14.93 -0.44
N LYS A 38 18.77 -15.05 -1.52
CA LYS A 38 18.60 -16.27 -2.32
C LYS A 38 18.64 -15.95 -3.82
N ASN A 39 19.03 -16.94 -4.62
CA ASN A 39 18.86 -16.86 -6.07
C ASN A 39 17.38 -17.02 -6.44
N VAL A 40 16.94 -16.39 -7.53
CA VAL A 40 15.56 -16.50 -8.05
C VAL A 40 15.18 -17.96 -8.36
N ALA A 41 16.14 -18.78 -8.77
CA ALA A 41 15.94 -20.21 -9.04
C ALA A 41 15.55 -21.00 -7.78
N ASP A 42 16.07 -20.60 -6.61
CA ASP A 42 15.86 -21.29 -5.33
C ASP A 42 14.60 -20.84 -4.59
N VAL A 43 13.92 -19.81 -5.10
CA VAL A 43 12.71 -19.24 -4.50
C VAL A 43 11.48 -19.83 -5.19
N THR A 44 10.62 -20.54 -4.47
CA THR A 44 9.34 -21.02 -5.01
C THR A 44 8.31 -19.89 -5.08
N ASP A 45 7.29 -20.01 -5.93
CA ASP A 45 6.20 -19.02 -6.00
C ASP A 45 5.50 -18.87 -4.64
N ASP A 46 5.28 -19.96 -3.90
CA ASP A 46 4.65 -19.91 -2.57
C ASP A 46 5.49 -19.14 -1.55
N LEU A 47 6.81 -19.37 -1.53
CA LEU A 47 7.73 -18.61 -0.67
C LEU A 47 7.74 -17.14 -1.06
N PHE A 48 7.79 -16.85 -2.36
CA PHE A 48 7.77 -15.47 -2.86
C PHE A 48 6.49 -14.74 -2.45
N ILE A 49 5.32 -15.37 -2.60
CA ILE A 49 4.03 -14.81 -2.16
C ILE A 49 4.03 -14.55 -0.65
N ALA A 50 4.50 -15.51 0.15
CA ALA A 50 4.55 -15.38 1.60
C ALA A 50 5.42 -14.18 2.03
N GLU A 51 6.61 -14.04 1.46
CA GLU A 51 7.55 -12.96 1.79
C GLU A 51 7.06 -11.59 1.31
N VAL A 52 6.48 -11.52 0.11
CA VAL A 52 5.85 -10.29 -0.40
C VAL A 52 4.66 -9.89 0.49
N THR A 53 3.88 -10.85 0.96
CA THR A 53 2.75 -10.58 1.89
C THR A 53 3.25 -10.07 3.23
N ILE A 54 4.32 -10.66 3.79
CA ILE A 54 4.97 -10.18 5.01
C ILE A 54 5.53 -8.77 4.80
N LEU A 55 6.14 -8.50 3.65
CA LEU A 55 6.62 -7.17 3.32
C LEU A 55 5.47 -6.16 3.27
N PHE A 56 4.36 -6.49 2.60
CA PHE A 56 3.19 -5.61 2.56
C PHE A 56 2.56 -5.36 3.93
N GLY A 57 2.61 -6.34 4.86
CA GLY A 57 2.18 -6.14 6.24
C GLY A 57 3.18 -5.37 7.11
N LYS A 58 4.45 -5.25 6.69
CA LYS A 58 5.49 -4.44 7.35
C LYS A 58 5.55 -3.01 6.80
N VAL A 59 5.27 -2.84 5.50
CA VAL A 59 4.97 -1.52 4.96
C VAL A 59 3.73 -1.03 5.69
N LYS A 60 3.74 0.21 6.20
CA LYS A 60 2.62 0.88 6.87
C LYS A 60 1.43 1.12 5.92
N ASN A 61 1.01 0.10 5.16
CA ASN A 61 -0.15 0.15 4.28
C ASN A 61 -1.45 -0.03 5.06
N ASP A 62 -1.41 -0.76 6.18
CA ASP A 62 -2.56 -0.88 7.10
C ASP A 62 -2.71 0.36 8.01
N ASP A 63 -1.65 1.17 8.16
CA ASP A 63 -1.63 2.37 9.01
C ASP A 63 -1.89 3.68 8.24
N LEU A 64 -1.84 3.68 6.90
CA LEU A 64 -2.37 4.80 6.14
C LEU A 64 -3.89 4.61 6.03
N PRO A 65 -4.72 5.27 6.85
CA PRO A 65 -6.14 5.39 6.52
C PRO A 65 -6.22 5.90 5.08
N TYR A 66 -7.27 5.57 4.35
CA TYR A 66 -7.47 6.14 3.01
C TYR A 66 -7.46 7.68 3.16
N ILE A 67 -6.29 8.29 2.96
CA ILE A 67 -5.93 9.62 3.48
C ILE A 67 -6.94 10.64 2.94
N LYS A 68 -7.34 10.40 1.70
CA LYS A 68 -8.37 11.16 1.03
C LYS A 68 -9.73 11.12 1.76
N ALA A 69 -10.23 9.96 2.20
CA ALA A 69 -11.47 9.94 2.99
C ALA A 69 -11.27 10.51 4.39
N LEU A 70 -10.11 10.30 5.02
CA LEU A 70 -9.80 10.87 6.33
C LEU A 70 -9.91 12.40 6.28
N PHE A 71 -9.19 13.05 5.36
CA PHE A 71 -9.23 14.51 5.26
C PHE A 71 -10.60 15.03 4.79
N VAL A 72 -11.30 14.34 3.89
CA VAL A 72 -12.67 14.73 3.49
C VAL A 72 -13.63 14.72 4.69
N LYS A 73 -13.47 13.74 5.59
CA LYS A 73 -14.30 13.59 6.77
C LYS A 73 -13.93 14.58 7.88
N GLU A 74 -12.64 14.74 8.16
CA GLU A 74 -12.19 15.35 9.43
C GLU A 74 -11.56 16.74 9.27
N LEU A 75 -11.14 17.11 8.06
CA LEU A 75 -10.50 18.40 7.78
C LEU A 75 -11.46 19.30 7.01
N GLN A 76 -12.47 19.80 7.73
CA GLN A 76 -13.47 20.71 7.20
C GLN A 76 -13.27 22.12 7.77
N MET A 77 -13.35 23.13 6.91
CA MET A 77 -13.26 24.52 7.33
C MET A 77 -14.60 24.97 7.94
N ASP A 78 -14.58 25.55 9.12
CA ASP A 78 -15.81 26.09 9.73
C ASP A 78 -16.19 27.43 9.08
N LEU A 79 -17.11 27.37 8.12
CA LEU A 79 -17.59 28.56 7.41
C LEU A 79 -18.48 29.48 8.26
N ARG A 80 -18.83 29.08 9.50
CA ARG A 80 -19.57 29.90 10.45
C ARG A 80 -18.65 30.89 11.18
N GLU A 81 -17.35 30.62 11.24
CA GLU A 81 -16.36 31.58 11.72
C GLU A 81 -16.20 32.72 10.71
N THR A 82 -16.49 33.93 11.16
CA THR A 82 -16.48 35.16 10.35
C THR A 82 -15.09 35.78 10.27
N ASP A 83 -14.25 35.57 11.28
CA ASP A 83 -12.85 35.98 11.26
C ASP A 83 -12.06 35.01 10.35
N VAL A 84 -11.61 35.53 9.21
CA VAL A 84 -10.92 34.73 8.20
C VAL A 84 -9.60 34.17 8.73
N ASP A 85 -8.86 34.96 9.51
CA ASP A 85 -7.55 34.56 10.04
C ASP A 85 -7.72 33.46 11.09
N ALA A 86 -8.68 33.62 12.00
CA ALA A 86 -9.00 32.60 12.99
C ALA A 86 -9.48 31.29 12.35
N ARG A 87 -10.32 31.38 11.31
CA ARG A 87 -10.83 30.22 10.56
C ARG A 87 -9.72 29.45 9.86
N VAL A 88 -8.83 30.15 9.16
CA VAL A 88 -7.70 29.54 8.45
C VAL A 88 -6.73 28.92 9.44
N LEU A 89 -6.42 29.61 10.54
CA LEU A 89 -5.54 29.09 11.59
C LEU A 89 -6.10 27.79 12.19
N SER A 90 -7.38 27.77 12.54
CA SER A 90 -8.04 26.59 13.12
C SER A 90 -8.05 25.40 12.15
N TYR A 91 -8.22 25.65 10.86
CA TYR A 91 -8.14 24.60 9.83
C TYR A 91 -6.75 23.94 9.77
N PHE A 92 -5.68 24.73 9.77
CA PHE A 92 -4.31 24.19 9.76
C PHE A 92 -3.90 23.56 11.09
N GLN A 93 -4.42 24.05 12.21
CA GLN A 93 -4.26 23.39 13.50
C GLN A 93 -4.90 21.99 13.46
N ARG A 94 -6.14 21.88 12.94
CA ARG A 94 -6.82 20.58 12.80
C ARG A 94 -6.06 19.62 11.88
N TYR A 95 -5.48 20.12 10.79
CA TYR A 95 -4.60 19.32 9.94
C TYR A 95 -3.42 18.74 10.73
N ALA A 96 -2.74 19.56 11.55
CA ALA A 96 -1.59 19.10 12.34
C ALA A 96 -1.99 18.03 13.37
N GLU A 97 -3.15 18.18 14.01
CA GLU A 97 -3.73 17.18 14.92
C GLU A 97 -3.99 15.86 14.19
N ILE A 98 -4.71 15.89 13.06
CA ILE A 98 -5.01 14.69 12.24
C ILE A 98 -3.72 14.01 11.78
N ALA A 99 -2.73 14.81 11.34
CA ALA A 99 -1.46 14.26 10.88
C ALA A 99 -0.71 13.55 12.01
N LEU A 100 -0.72 14.09 13.22
CA LEU A 100 -0.10 13.47 14.39
C LEU A 100 -0.86 12.22 14.86
N GLU A 101 -2.19 12.29 14.94
CA GLU A 101 -3.06 11.17 15.37
C GLU A 101 -2.91 9.95 14.46
N HIS A 102 -2.64 10.16 13.17
CA HIS A 102 -2.53 9.11 12.16
C HIS A 102 -1.09 8.84 11.68
N GLY A 103 -0.06 9.39 12.35
CA GLY A 103 1.34 9.16 11.99
C GLY A 103 1.71 9.58 10.56
N LEU A 104 1.00 10.58 10.02
CA LEU A 104 1.20 11.12 8.68
C LEU A 104 2.34 12.15 8.64
N ASP A 105 2.88 12.52 9.80
CA ASP A 105 4.01 13.41 9.93
C ASP A 105 5.27 12.83 9.26
N GLU A 106 5.49 11.51 9.35
CA GLU A 106 6.57 10.82 8.62
C GLU A 106 6.34 10.73 7.10
N VAL A 107 5.12 11.01 6.62
CA VAL A 107 4.71 10.86 5.21
C VAL A 107 4.76 12.18 4.45
N PHE A 108 4.29 13.27 5.09
CA PHE A 108 4.16 14.58 4.45
C PHE A 108 5.26 15.57 4.80
N PHE A 109 6.01 15.37 5.89
CA PHE A 109 7.19 16.19 6.17
C PHE A 109 8.42 15.61 5.48
N TRP A 110 8.65 16.06 4.24
CA TRP A 110 9.95 15.90 3.60
C TRP A 110 11.01 16.68 4.40
N ARG A 111 12.02 15.97 4.90
CA ARG A 111 13.32 16.56 5.21
C ARG A 111 14.09 16.87 3.93
#